data_AF-A0AAQ4EI07-F1
#
_entry.id   AF-A0AAQ4EI07-F1
#
_cell.length_a   1.000
_cell.length_b   1.000
_cell.length_c   1.000
_cell.angle_alpha   90.00
_cell.angle_beta   90.00
_cell.angle_gamma   90.00
#
_symmetry.space_group_name_H-M   'P 1'
#
loop_
_entity.id
_entity.type
_entity.pdbx_description
1 polymer ?
#
loop_
_entity_poly.entity_id
_entity_poly.type
_entity_poly.pdbx_seq_one_letter_code
_entity_poly.pdbx_strand_id
1 'polypeptide(L)'
;MEVSVKLFGVITMSLSFCGCVGALRENSRLLNVYSSLITALLLINLVVGLIVFFLPSQMKKMLSETFSIELIVHYRDSPDFQRLMDSMQAVSLSCGRNVLNMTDYDAWFQVYTGNCLDSAHRYVRENVTIITGLCLVFVILLAFVQMVTQALLDEILIIRRIYEKFYERAYDMRAAHEQTEPTAN
;
A
#
# COMPACT_ATOMS: atom_id res chain seq x y z
N MET A 1 15.05 -7.77 7.36
CA MET A 1 14.80 -6.91 6.16
C MET A 1 14.74 -7.71 4.85
N GLU A 2 15.60 -8.71 4.62
CA GLU A 2 15.49 -9.56 3.42
C GLU A 2 14.11 -10.21 3.26
N VAL A 3 13.54 -10.70 4.37
CA VAL A 3 12.19 -11.26 4.40
C VAL A 3 11.14 -10.19 4.06
N SER A 4 11.31 -8.96 4.54
CA SER A 4 10.40 -7.84 4.28
C SER A 4 10.38 -7.44 2.80
N VAL A 5 11.55 -7.39 2.13
CA VAL A 5 11.65 -7.08 0.69
C VAL A 5 11.06 -8.21 -0.15
N LYS A 6 11.34 -9.47 0.19
CA LYS A 6 10.74 -10.64 -0.46
C LYS A 6 9.21 -10.62 -0.32
N LEU A 7 8.71 -10.32 0.88
CA LEU A 7 7.29 -10.23 1.16
C LEU A 7 6.62 -9.12 0.35
N PHE A 8 7.23 -7.93 0.30
CA PHE A 8 6.71 -6.81 -0.49
C PHE A 8 6.64 -7.13 -1.98
N GLY A 9 7.67 -7.78 -2.53
CA GLY A 9 7.68 -8.22 -3.93
C GLY A 9 6.58 -9.24 -4.24
N VAL A 10 6.36 -10.22 -3.35
CA VAL A 10 5.28 -11.21 -3.51
C VAL A 10 3.91 -10.55 -3.45
N ILE A 11 3.73 -9.59 -2.54
CA ILE A 11 2.47 -8.84 -2.40
C ILE A 11 2.18 -8.02 -3.67
N THR A 12 3.15 -7.24 -4.15
CA THR A 12 2.95 -6.39 -5.34
C THR A 12 2.70 -7.24 -6.60
N MET A 13 3.43 -8.34 -6.77
CA MET A 13 3.19 -9.29 -7.86
C MET A 13 1.78 -9.91 -7.80
N SER A 14 1.34 -10.29 -6.60
CA SER A 14 -0.01 -10.84 -6.40
C SER A 14 -1.10 -9.81 -6.69
N LEU A 15 -0.93 -8.57 -6.24
CA LEU A 15 -1.85 -7.46 -6.51
C LEU A 15 -1.97 -7.18 -8.01
N SER A 16 -0.83 -7.09 -8.71
CA SER A 16 -0.81 -6.88 -10.16
C SER A 16 -1.48 -8.04 -10.91
N PHE A 17 -1.17 -9.29 -10.54
CA PHE A 17 -1.78 -10.47 -11.16
C PHE A 17 -3.30 -10.50 -10.95
N CYS A 18 -3.78 -10.22 -9.74
CA CYS A 18 -5.21 -10.15 -9.44
C CYS A 18 -5.92 -9.07 -10.26
N GLY A 19 -5.31 -7.89 -10.42
CA GLY A 19 -5.85 -6.83 -11.27
C GLY A 19 -5.93 -7.24 -12.74
N CYS A 20 -4.84 -7.77 -13.31
CA CYS A 20 -4.79 -8.19 -14.71
C CYS A 20 -5.73 -9.37 -15.00
N VAL A 21 -5.73 -10.42 -14.17
CA VAL A 21 -6.58 -11.60 -14.37
C VAL A 21 -8.05 -11.29 -14.09
N GLY A 22 -8.33 -10.43 -13.10
CA GLY A 22 -9.68 -9.97 -12.79
C GLY A 22 -10.32 -9.25 -13.97
N ALA A 23 -9.56 -8.40 -14.66
CA ALA A 23 -10.00 -7.73 -15.89
C ALA A 23 -10.15 -8.71 -17.07
N LEU A 24 -9.11 -9.52 -17.35
CA LEU A 24 -9.10 -10.42 -18.52
C LEU A 24 -10.14 -11.55 -18.47
N ARG A 25 -10.45 -12.07 -17.28
CA ARG A 25 -11.43 -13.15 -17.10
C ARG A 25 -12.83 -12.63 -16.76
N GLU A 26 -13.04 -11.32 -16.81
CA GLU A 26 -14.29 -10.66 -16.38
C GLU A 26 -14.80 -11.15 -15.00
N ASN A 27 -13.86 -11.52 -14.12
CA ASN A 27 -14.21 -12.14 -12.84
C ASN A 27 -14.52 -11.04 -11.81
N SER A 28 -15.80 -10.70 -11.68
CA SER A 28 -16.26 -9.62 -10.81
C SER A 28 -15.91 -9.82 -9.33
N ARG A 29 -15.79 -11.07 -8.85
CA ARG A 29 -15.41 -11.32 -7.44
C ARG A 29 -13.94 -10.93 -7.21
N LEU A 30 -13.05 -11.35 -8.11
CA LEU A 30 -11.63 -11.05 -8.03
C LEU A 30 -11.36 -9.55 -8.21
N LEU A 31 -12.04 -8.92 -9.17
CA LEU A 31 -11.92 -7.49 -9.44
C LEU A 31 -12.48 -6.62 -8.29
N ASN A 32 -13.54 -7.07 -7.61
CA ASN A 32 -14.04 -6.43 -6.38
C ASN A 32 -13.04 -6.53 -5.22
N VAL A 33 -12.39 -7.68 -5.03
CA VAL A 33 -11.33 -7.83 -4.01
C VAL A 33 -10.17 -6.88 -4.32
N TYR A 34 -9.71 -6.84 -5.57
CA TYR A 34 -8.68 -5.89 -6.00
C TYR A 34 -9.09 -4.44 -5.71
N SER A 35 -10.30 -4.04 -6.07
CA SER A 35 -10.80 -2.68 -5.82
C SER A 35 -10.91 -2.34 -4.32
N SER A 36 -11.33 -3.29 -3.50
CA SER A 36 -11.36 -3.14 -2.04
C SER A 36 -9.95 -2.93 -1.47
N LEU A 37 -8.95 -3.67 -1.94
CA LEU A 37 -7.56 -3.51 -1.52
C LEU A 37 -6.99 -2.13 -1.91
N ILE A 38 -7.24 -1.66 -3.15
CA ILE A 38 -6.80 -0.32 -3.59
C ILE A 38 -7.49 0.78 -2.76
N THR A 39 -8.78 0.62 -2.46
CA THR A 39 -9.52 1.55 -1.59
C THR A 39 -8.92 1.61 -0.19
N ALA A 40 -8.62 0.46 0.41
CA ALA A 40 -7.98 0.40 1.72
C ALA A 40 -6.60 1.08 1.70
N LEU A 41 -5.79 0.87 0.66
CA LEU A 41 -4.50 1.56 0.49
C LEU A 41 -4.67 3.07 0.37
N LEU A 42 -5.67 3.55 -0.37
CA LEU A 42 -5.96 4.98 -0.51
C LEU A 42 -6.33 5.62 0.84
N LEU A 43 -7.17 4.94 1.64
CA LEU A 43 -7.53 5.40 2.98
C LEU A 43 -6.33 5.41 3.93
N ILE A 44 -5.50 4.36 3.91
CA ILE A 44 -4.27 4.31 4.72
C ILE A 44 -3.34 5.47 4.36
N ASN A 45 -3.12 5.73 3.06
CA ASN A 45 -2.28 6.84 2.61
C ASN A 45 -2.84 8.19 3.06
N LEU A 46 -4.16 8.37 3.03
CA LEU A 46 -4.81 9.58 3.51
C LEU A 46 -4.63 9.76 5.02
N VAL A 47 -4.85 8.72 5.82
CA VAL A 47 -4.65 8.76 7.28
C VAL A 47 -3.19 9.04 7.63
N VAL A 48 -2.24 8.34 6.99
CA VAL A 48 -0.81 8.56 7.21
C VAL A 48 -0.43 9.99 6.83
N GLY A 49 -0.89 10.49 5.68
CA GLY A 49 -0.67 11.87 5.25
C GLY A 49 -1.18 12.90 6.26
N LEU A 50 -2.38 12.69 6.80
CA LEU A 50 -2.95 13.55 7.84
C LEU A 50 -2.11 13.50 9.13
N ILE A 51 -1.72 12.33 9.59
CA ILE A 51 -0.93 12.19 10.83
C ILE A 51 0.44 12.88 10.68
N VAL A 52 1.13 12.67 9.55
CA VAL A 52 2.43 13.30 9.26
C VAL A 52 2.33 14.82 9.22
N PHE A 53 1.23 15.36 8.66
CA PHE A 53 1.02 16.80 8.55
C PHE A 53 0.57 17.45 9.87
N PHE A 54 -0.36 16.83 10.60
CA PHE A 54 -0.99 17.44 11.78
C PHE A 54 -0.30 17.12 13.12
N LEU A 55 0.33 15.95 13.28
CA LEU A 55 0.92 15.51 14.57
C LEU A 55 2.36 15.02 14.44
N PRO A 56 3.32 15.89 14.07
CA PRO A 56 4.72 15.51 13.92
C PRO A 56 5.36 15.04 15.24
N SER A 57 4.88 15.53 16.39
CA SER A 57 5.40 15.15 17.72
C SER A 57 5.03 13.73 18.12
N GLN A 58 3.80 13.29 17.84
CA GLN A 58 3.34 11.92 18.12
C GLN A 58 4.04 10.91 17.20
N MET A 59 4.27 11.30 15.94
CA MET A 59 4.99 10.45 14.98
C MET A 59 6.42 10.17 15.41
N LYS A 60 7.12 11.17 15.93
CA LYS A 60 8.47 10.96 16.48
C LYS A 60 8.48 9.94 17.61
N LYS A 61 7.52 10.02 18.55
CA LYS A 61 7.49 9.09 19.69
C LYS A 61 7.25 7.64 19.23
N MET A 62 6.24 7.43 18.39
CA MET A 62 5.92 6.11 17.84
C MET A 62 7.07 5.51 17.00
N LEU A 63 7.71 6.32 16.15
CA LEU A 63 8.86 5.87 15.36
C LEU A 63 10.06 5.55 16.25
N SER A 64 10.35 6.38 17.26
CA SER A 64 11.48 6.16 18.17
C SER A 64 11.36 4.84 18.92
N GLU A 65 10.17 4.52 19.43
CA GLU A 65 9.91 3.29 20.17
C GLU A 65 9.95 2.04 19.27
N THR A 66 9.35 2.12 18.06
CA THR A 66 9.33 1.00 17.10
C THR A 66 10.71 0.72 16.51
N PHE A 67 11.42 1.77 16.10
CA PHE A 67 12.70 1.65 15.39
C PHE A 67 13.84 1.23 16.32
N SER A 68 13.85 1.67 17.58
CA SER A 68 14.93 1.32 18.52
C SER A 68 14.95 -0.15 18.91
N ILE A 69 13.78 -0.79 19.08
CA ILE A 69 13.68 -2.20 19.49
C ILE A 69 14.03 -3.16 18.34
N GLU A 70 13.55 -2.88 17.13
CA GLU A 70 13.68 -3.80 15.99
C GLU A 70 15.02 -3.63 15.23
N LEU A 71 15.54 -2.40 15.16
CA LEU A 71 16.77 -2.11 14.42
C LEU A 71 18.03 -2.59 15.14
N ILE A 72 18.12 -2.41 16.47
CA ILE A 72 19.33 -2.74 17.24
C ILE A 72 19.59 -4.24 17.26
N VAL A 73 18.53 -5.05 17.39
CA VAL A 73 18.64 -6.51 17.47
C VAL A 73 18.99 -7.11 16.10
N HIS A 74 18.39 -6.61 15.01
CA HIS A 74 18.58 -7.20 13.68
C HIS A 74 19.79 -6.64 12.90
N TYR A 75 20.30 -5.45 13.26
CA TYR A 75 21.50 -4.84 12.67
C TYR A 75 22.80 -5.63 12.95
N ARG A 76 22.86 -6.36 14.07
CA ARG A 76 24.06 -7.07 14.51
C ARG A 76 24.34 -8.38 13.76
N ASP A 77 23.32 -8.99 13.16
CA ASP A 77 23.39 -10.38 12.70
C ASP A 77 23.66 -10.57 11.19
N SER A 78 23.59 -9.52 10.35
CA SER A 78 23.78 -9.71 8.90
C SER A 78 24.68 -8.65 8.23
N PRO A 79 25.79 -9.06 7.59
CA PRO A 79 26.73 -8.15 6.93
C PRO A 79 26.12 -7.46 5.68
N ASP A 80 25.13 -8.08 5.03
CA ASP A 80 24.44 -7.50 3.87
C ASP A 80 23.49 -6.36 4.27
N PHE A 81 22.87 -6.45 5.44
CA PHE A 81 22.04 -5.38 6.00
C PHE A 81 22.88 -4.17 6.38
N GLN A 82 24.08 -4.39 6.93
CA GLN A 82 25.04 -3.31 7.24
C GLN A 82 25.43 -2.56 5.97
N ARG A 83 25.79 -3.26 4.89
CA ARG A 83 26.16 -2.64 3.61
C ARG A 83 25.02 -1.83 2.98
N LEU A 84 23.80 -2.36 2.99
CA LEU A 84 22.63 -1.64 2.47
C LEU A 84 22.29 -0.41 3.32
N MET A 85 22.34 -0.54 4.65
CA MET A 85 22.07 0.55 5.57
C MET A 85 23.14 1.65 5.46
N ASP A 86 24.41 1.27 5.36
CA ASP A 86 25.53 2.19 5.13
C ASP A 86 25.36 2.92 3.78
N SER A 87 24.89 2.23 2.74
CA SER A 87 24.61 2.86 1.44
C SER A 87 23.44 3.85 1.48
N MET A 88 22.40 3.56 2.27
CA MET A 88 21.28 4.49 2.46
C MET A 88 21.68 5.68 3.32
N GLN A 89 22.45 5.44 4.40
CA GLN A 89 23.02 6.51 5.21
C GLN A 89 23.97 7.38 4.39
N ALA A 90 24.79 6.79 3.49
CA ALA A 90 25.69 7.49 2.57
C ALA A 90 24.99 8.60 1.76
N VAL A 91 23.76 8.34 1.31
CA VAL A 91 23.07 9.14 0.30
C VAL A 91 22.14 10.21 0.89
N SER A 92 21.53 10.04 2.07
CA SER A 92 20.44 10.96 2.48
C SER A 92 20.23 11.24 3.97
N LEU A 93 20.80 10.47 4.90
CA LEU A 93 20.72 10.78 6.33
C LEU A 93 22.09 10.61 6.98
N SER A 94 22.75 11.73 7.28
CA SER A 94 24.02 11.76 8.02
C SER A 94 23.84 11.41 9.50
N CYS A 95 23.26 10.25 9.81
CA CYS A 95 23.20 9.73 11.17
C CYS A 95 24.58 9.20 11.57
N GLY A 96 25.27 9.87 12.50
CA GLY A 96 26.50 9.33 13.09
C GLY A 96 27.65 9.04 12.13
N ARG A 97 27.73 9.73 10.97
CA ARG A 97 28.88 9.62 10.07
C ARG A 97 30.13 10.10 10.82
N ASN A 98 31.16 9.25 10.89
CA ASN A 98 32.43 9.44 11.61
C ASN A 98 32.41 9.26 13.13
N VAL A 99 31.36 8.69 13.73
CA VAL A 99 31.36 8.37 15.18
C VAL A 99 32.52 7.45 15.58
N LEU A 100 32.93 6.52 14.71
CA LEU A 100 34.09 5.65 14.93
C LEU A 100 35.45 6.37 14.80
N ASN A 101 35.47 7.59 14.28
CA ASN A 101 36.65 8.43 14.10
C ASN A 101 36.65 9.65 15.05
N MET A 102 35.78 9.62 16.07
CA MET A 102 35.60 10.66 17.08
C MET A 102 36.02 10.13 18.45
N THR A 103 36.27 11.03 19.40
CA THR A 103 36.56 10.64 20.78
C THR A 103 35.33 10.01 21.43
N ASP A 104 35.51 9.11 22.41
CA ASP A 104 34.40 8.41 23.08
C ASP A 104 33.33 9.39 23.62
N TYR A 105 33.72 10.57 24.08
CA TYR A 105 32.81 11.60 24.57
C TYR A 105 31.95 12.23 23.45
N ASP A 106 32.57 12.59 22.34
CA ASP A 106 31.88 13.19 21.18
C ASP A 106 31.00 12.18 20.46
N ALA A 107 31.44 10.92 20.43
CA ALA A 107 30.69 9.77 19.94
C ALA A 107 29.40 9.56 20.75
N TRP A 108 29.50 9.55 22.08
CA TRP A 108 28.34 9.45 22.97
C TRP A 108 27.36 10.60 22.79
N PHE A 109 27.86 11.83 22.66
CA PHE A 109 27.00 13.00 22.45
C PHE A 109 26.29 12.93 21.09
N GLN A 110 26.97 12.58 20.00
CA GLN A 110 26.32 12.47 18.68
C GLN A 110 25.29 11.33 18.59
N VAL A 111 25.52 10.20 19.25
CA VAL A 111 24.54 9.10 19.29
C VAL A 111 23.29 9.51 20.06
N TYR A 112 23.43 10.30 21.14
CA TYR A 112 22.31 10.70 22.00
C TYR A 112 21.60 11.99 21.55
N THR A 113 22.31 12.91 20.91
CA THR A 113 21.78 14.21 20.44
C THR A 113 21.50 14.25 18.93
N GLY A 114 22.09 13.33 18.16
CA GLY A 114 21.91 13.15 16.72
C GLY A 114 21.25 11.81 16.41
N ASN A 115 20.05 11.57 16.96
CA ASN A 115 19.28 10.37 16.64
C ASN A 115 18.98 10.31 15.14
N CYS A 116 19.03 9.11 14.58
CA CYS A 116 18.78 8.92 13.16
C CYS A 116 17.35 9.33 12.75
N LEU A 117 16.43 9.23 13.71
CA LEU A 117 15.08 9.74 13.64
C LEU A 117 15.00 11.28 13.53
N ASP A 118 15.87 12.03 14.21
CA ASP A 118 15.88 13.49 14.14
C ASP A 118 16.48 13.98 12.82
N SER A 119 17.48 13.28 12.28
CA SER A 119 17.97 13.47 10.92
C SER A 119 16.87 13.17 9.89
N ALA A 120 16.09 12.09 10.08
CA ALA A 120 14.96 11.76 9.22
C ALA A 120 13.90 12.87 9.23
N HIS A 121 13.53 13.33 10.41
CA HIS A 121 12.56 14.41 10.56
C HIS A 121 13.06 15.73 9.96
N ARG A 122 14.36 16.04 10.08
CA ARG A 122 14.96 17.22 9.45
C ARG A 122 14.92 17.12 7.93
N TYR A 123 15.32 15.97 7.39
CA TYR A 123 15.26 15.70 5.96
C TYR A 123 13.82 15.82 5.42
N VAL A 124 12.84 15.25 6.12
CA VAL A 124 11.43 15.34 5.76
C VAL A 124 10.94 16.79 5.78
N ARG A 125 11.36 17.59 6.77
CA ARG A 125 10.98 19.01 6.84
C ARG A 125 11.60 19.83 5.71
N GLU A 126 12.88 19.60 5.41
CA GLU A 126 13.60 20.32 4.36
C GLU A 126 13.06 19.96 2.96
N ASN A 127 12.63 18.70 2.77
CA ASN A 127 12.12 18.19 1.50
C ASN A 127 10.58 18.02 1.50
N VAL A 128 9.87 18.68 2.41
CA VAL A 128 8.44 18.43 2.64
C VAL A 128 7.61 18.68 1.39
N THR A 129 7.98 19.66 0.55
CA THR A 129 7.30 19.98 -0.71
C THR A 129 7.43 18.86 -1.74
N ILE A 130 8.64 18.30 -1.89
CA ILE A 130 8.91 17.18 -2.81
C ILE A 130 8.19 15.93 -2.32
N ILE A 131 8.32 15.60 -1.03
CA ILE A 131 7.69 14.42 -0.43
C ILE A 131 6.17 14.50 -0.54
N THR A 132 5.59 15.66 -0.21
CA THR A 132 4.15 15.90 -0.35
C THR A 132 3.73 15.77 -1.81
N GLY A 133 4.51 16.33 -2.75
CA GLY A 133 4.26 16.18 -4.18
C GLY A 133 4.23 14.72 -4.64
N LEU A 134 5.23 13.91 -4.25
CA LEU A 134 5.28 12.48 -4.57
C LEU A 134 4.10 11.71 -3.95
N CYS A 135 3.74 12.00 -2.71
CA CYS A 135 2.60 11.38 -2.05
C CYS A 135 1.28 11.75 -2.75
N LEU A 136 1.10 13.01 -3.14
CA LEU A 136 -0.09 13.45 -3.87
C LEU A 136 -0.18 12.80 -5.25
N VAL A 137 0.94 12.72 -5.98
CA VAL A 137 0.99 12.00 -7.26
C VAL A 137 0.59 10.54 -7.08
N PHE A 138 1.12 9.87 -6.06
CA PHE A 138 0.74 8.49 -5.76
C PHE A 138 -0.75 8.33 -5.44
N VAL A 139 -1.33 9.23 -4.63
CA VAL A 139 -2.78 9.24 -4.33
C VAL A 139 -3.61 9.45 -5.60
N ILE A 140 -3.21 10.36 -6.47
CA ILE A 140 -3.89 10.61 -7.76
C ILE A 140 -3.83 9.36 -8.64
N LEU A 141 -2.68 8.69 -8.71
CA LEU A 141 -2.54 7.44 -9.46
C LEU A 141 -3.43 6.33 -8.89
N LEU A 142 -3.47 6.16 -7.57
CA LEU A 142 -4.38 5.18 -6.93
C LEU A 142 -5.85 5.51 -7.17
N ALA A 143 -6.23 6.79 -7.11
CA ALA A 143 -7.60 7.24 -7.38
C ALA A 143 -7.99 6.98 -8.85
N PHE A 144 -7.08 7.21 -9.79
CA PHE A 144 -7.28 6.91 -11.20
C PHE A 144 -7.44 5.41 -11.44
N VAL A 145 -6.56 4.58 -10.88
CA VAL A 145 -6.67 3.11 -10.97
C VAL A 145 -8.00 2.63 -10.39
N GLN A 146 -8.42 3.19 -9.25
CA GLN A 146 -9.70 2.88 -8.63
C GLN A 146 -10.88 3.29 -9.51
N MET A 147 -10.85 4.47 -10.12
CA MET A 147 -11.88 4.95 -11.04
C MET A 147 -12.05 4.00 -12.24
N VAL A 148 -10.93 3.62 -12.87
CA VAL A 148 -10.95 2.66 -14.00
C VAL A 148 -11.50 1.31 -13.55
N THR A 149 -11.07 0.82 -12.39
CA THR A 149 -11.53 -0.47 -11.85
C THR A 149 -13.04 -0.46 -11.57
N GLN A 150 -13.57 0.64 -11.02
CA GLN A 150 -14.99 0.80 -10.76
C GLN A 150 -15.81 0.89 -12.06
N ALA A 151 -15.32 1.63 -13.06
CA ALA A 151 -15.96 1.68 -14.38
C ALA A 151 -16.08 0.28 -15.01
N LEU A 152 -14.99 -0.51 -14.97
CA LEU A 152 -15.00 -1.89 -15.46
C LEU A 152 -15.95 -2.80 -14.67
N LEU A 153 -15.98 -2.66 -13.34
CA LEU A 153 -16.90 -3.43 -12.50
C LEU A 153 -18.35 -3.11 -12.82
N ASP A 154 -18.68 -1.82 -12.97
CA ASP A 154 -20.03 -1.37 -13.30
C ASP A 154 -20.49 -1.93 -14.66
N GLU A 155 -19.63 -1.89 -15.68
CA GLU A 155 -19.93 -2.49 -16.99
C GLU A 155 -20.23 -4.00 -16.89
N ILE A 156 -19.37 -4.76 -16.22
CA ILE A 156 -19.55 -6.22 -16.06
C ILE A 156 -20.84 -6.52 -15.27
N LEU A 157 -21.11 -5.76 -14.20
CA LEU A 157 -22.29 -5.96 -13.37
C LEU A 157 -23.58 -5.56 -14.08
N ILE A 158 -23.57 -4.50 -14.89
CA ILE A 158 -24.71 -4.08 -15.71
C ILE A 158 -25.06 -5.17 -16.71
N ILE A 159 -24.09 -5.68 -17.46
CA ILE A 159 -24.30 -6.75 -18.45
C ILE A 159 -24.89 -7.99 -17.76
N ARG A 160 -24.30 -8.42 -16.65
CA ARG A 160 -24.79 -9.57 -15.88
C ARG A 160 -26.22 -9.35 -15.39
N ARG A 161 -26.53 -8.16 -14.84
CA ARG A 161 -27.87 -7.82 -14.37
C ARG A 161 -28.90 -7.82 -15.49
N ILE A 162 -28.54 -7.34 -16.68
CA ILE A 162 -29.41 -7.38 -17.87
C ILE A 162 -29.68 -8.83 -18.28
N TYR A 163 -28.62 -9.65 -18.34
CA TYR A 163 -28.74 -11.07 -18.69
C TYR A 163 -29.64 -11.84 -17.72
N GLU A 164 -29.45 -11.66 -16.41
CA GLU A 164 -30.29 -12.27 -15.37
C GLU A 164 -31.78 -11.86 -15.54
N LYS A 165 -32.05 -10.55 -15.71
CA LYS A 165 -33.43 -10.06 -15.95
C LYS A 165 -34.05 -10.58 -17.24
N PHE A 166 -33.25 -10.80 -18.28
CA PHE A 166 -33.73 -11.38 -19.53
C PHE A 166 -34.04 -12.87 -19.34
N TYR A 167 -33.17 -13.59 -18.62
CA TYR A 167 -33.35 -15.00 -18.31
C TYR A 167 -34.58 -15.25 -17.43
N GLU A 168 -34.79 -14.46 -16.37
CA GLU A 168 -36.01 -14.54 -15.55
C GLU A 168 -37.28 -14.34 -16.38
N ARG A 169 -37.32 -13.31 -17.24
CA ARG A 169 -38.47 -13.08 -18.13
C ARG A 169 -38.71 -14.22 -19.12
N ALA A 170 -37.64 -14.79 -19.68
CA ALA A 170 -37.76 -15.92 -20.60
C ALA A 170 -38.27 -17.18 -19.89
N TYR A 171 -37.84 -17.40 -18.65
CA TYR A 171 -38.30 -18.49 -17.80
C TYR A 171 -39.79 -18.35 -17.46
N ASP A 172 -40.24 -17.17 -17.02
CA ASP A 172 -41.64 -16.89 -16.68
C ASP A 172 -42.57 -17.10 -17.90
N MET A 173 -42.17 -16.64 -19.08
CA MET A 173 -42.93 -16.88 -20.32
C MET A 173 -43.06 -18.38 -20.63
N ARG A 174 -41.99 -19.16 -20.44
CA ARG A 174 -42.03 -20.62 -20.67
C ARG A 174 -42.94 -21.32 -19.65
N ALA A 175 -42.88 -20.94 -18.38
CA ALA A 175 -43.75 -21.48 -17.33
C ALA A 175 -45.24 -21.20 -17.59
N ALA A 176 -45.56 -20.02 -18.14
CA ALA A 176 -46.93 -19.69 -18.54
C ALA A 176 -47.44 -20.56 -19.70
N HIS A 177 -46.59 -20.89 -20.67
CA HIS A 177 -46.96 -21.79 -21.77
C HIS A 177 -47.26 -23.22 -21.31
N GLU A 178 -46.49 -23.75 -20.37
CA GLU A 178 -46.70 -25.11 -19.83
C GLU A 178 -48.02 -25.25 -19.07
N GLN A 179 -48.53 -24.16 -18.45
CA GLN A 179 -49.85 -24.15 -17.81
C GLN A 179 -51.03 -24.07 -18.81
N THR A 180 -50.79 -23.57 -20.02
CA THR A 180 -51.82 -23.46 -21.07
C THR A 180 -51.94 -24.70 -21.96
N GLU A 181 -51.00 -25.65 -21.88
CA GLU A 181 -51.09 -26.90 -22.61
C GLU A 181 -52.03 -27.86 -21.84
N PRO A 182 -53.25 -28.15 -22.35
CA PRO A 182 -54.13 -29.09 -21.68
C PRO A 182 -53.44 -30.44 -21.70
N THR A 183 -53.32 -31.08 -20.53
CA THR A 183 -52.87 -32.46 -20.41
C THR A 183 -53.81 -33.33 -21.25
N ALA A 184 -53.42 -33.60 -22.49
CA ALA A 184 -54.09 -34.52 -23.39
C ALA A 184 -53.87 -35.93 -22.83
N ASN A 185 -54.81 -36.39 -22.01
CA ASN A 185 -54.93 -37.77 -21.56
C ASN A 185 -56.39 -38.20 -21.73
#